data_AF-A0A960B5R9-F1
#
_entry.id   AF-A0A960B5R9-F1
#
_cell.length_a   1.000
_cell.length_b   1.000
_cell.length_c   1.000
_cell.angle_alpha   90.00
_cell.angle_beta   90.00
_cell.angle_gamma   90.00
#
_symmetry.space_group_name_H-M   'P 1'
#
loop_
_entity.id
_entity.type
_entity.pdbx_description
1 polymer ?
#
loop_
_entity_poly.entity_id
_entity_poly.type
_entity_poly.pdbx_seq_one_letter_code
_entity_poly.pdbx_strand_id
1 'polypeptide(L)'
;MRGKSKLWLASAGLLAGAAGLGAASVALYWQPCAGQFLNGSVVNGYRIDQEFTGACLAAMDGAPVALLSTGPSLWALLGAGATALLALAWLVLVPTMTLPRASRLGVALPGLLVLAQVAVVSGAGFPAAFTGLAFGVELSVVLALVVLAAAGVRGAALFRYGIVLLAATASGWFHILLGYIGATMLSEANWDSPPGTGGLAVLAIALTAVLTVVLWQRDGRTRSAAVPGPELADALQR
;
A
#
# COMPACT_ATOMS: atom_id res chain seq x y z
N MET A 1 3.45 9.60 -24.27
CA MET A 1 3.25 8.38 -23.44
C MET A 1 2.56 7.30 -24.28
N ARG A 2 3.26 6.19 -24.57
CA ARG A 2 2.77 5.06 -25.41
C ARG A 2 1.63 4.30 -24.73
N GLY A 3 0.51 4.09 -25.45
CA GLY A 3 -0.45 2.98 -25.25
C GLY A 3 -1.16 2.88 -23.89
N LYS A 4 -2.22 2.07 -23.80
CA LYS A 4 -2.69 1.55 -22.50
C LYS A 4 -1.71 0.44 -22.12
N SER A 5 -0.77 0.72 -21.21
CA SER A 5 0.12 -0.36 -20.75
C SER A 5 -0.69 -1.37 -19.94
N LYS A 6 -0.59 -2.66 -20.29
CA LYS A 6 -1.15 -3.78 -19.50
C LYS A 6 -0.53 -3.86 -18.10
N LEU A 7 0.65 -3.25 -17.90
CA LEU A 7 1.35 -3.22 -16.63
C LEU A 7 0.58 -2.46 -15.54
N TRP A 8 -0.31 -1.52 -15.91
CA TRP A 8 -1.21 -0.87 -14.94
C TRP A 8 -2.26 -1.83 -14.38
N LEU A 9 -2.77 -2.75 -15.19
CA LEU A 9 -3.68 -3.79 -14.71
C LEU A 9 -2.94 -4.85 -13.89
N ALA A 10 -1.71 -5.19 -14.28
CA ALA A 10 -0.86 -6.07 -13.48
C ALA A 10 -0.59 -5.46 -12.09
N SER A 11 -0.22 -4.17 -12.03
CA SER A 11 -0.06 -3.42 -10.78
C SER A 11 -1.34 -3.44 -9.93
N ALA A 12 -2.50 -3.17 -10.52
CA ALA A 12 -3.77 -3.24 -9.81
C ALA A 12 -4.09 -4.65 -9.28
N GLY A 13 -3.79 -5.69 -10.05
CA GLY A 13 -3.94 -7.08 -9.62
C GLY A 13 -3.01 -7.44 -8.45
N LEU A 14 -1.77 -6.96 -8.48
CA LEU A 14 -0.82 -7.11 -7.37
C LEU A 14 -1.30 -6.38 -6.11
N LEU A 15 -1.84 -5.16 -6.24
CA LEU A 15 -2.45 -4.41 -5.13
C LEU A 15 -3.66 -5.14 -4.56
N ALA A 16 -4.54 -5.68 -5.41
CA ALA A 16 -5.70 -6.45 -4.96
C ALA A 16 -5.30 -7.74 -4.24
N GLY A 17 -4.29 -8.46 -4.76
CA GLY A 17 -3.70 -9.62 -4.10
C GLY A 17 -3.08 -9.25 -2.75
N ALA A 18 -2.35 -8.15 -2.69
CA ALA A 18 -1.78 -7.63 -1.45
C ALA A 18 -2.86 -7.30 -0.42
N ALA A 19 -3.95 -6.64 -0.83
CA ALA A 19 -5.09 -6.37 0.06
C ALA A 19 -5.72 -7.67 0.57
N GLY A 20 -5.89 -8.68 -0.28
CA GLY A 20 -6.42 -9.99 0.14
C GLY A 20 -5.53 -10.71 1.16
N LEU A 21 -4.22 -10.79 0.89
CA LEU A 21 -3.26 -11.39 1.82
C LEU A 21 -3.14 -10.60 3.12
N GLY A 22 -3.14 -9.27 3.04
CA GLY A 22 -3.10 -8.38 4.19
C GLY A 22 -4.36 -8.50 5.05
N ALA A 23 -5.54 -8.55 4.43
CA ALA A 23 -6.81 -8.76 5.13
C ALA A 23 -6.80 -10.10 5.89
N ALA A 24 -6.36 -11.18 5.23
CA ALA A 24 -6.25 -12.49 5.86
C ALA A 24 -5.23 -12.49 7.02
N SER A 25 -4.08 -11.85 6.85
CA SER A 25 -3.06 -11.69 7.90
C SER A 25 -3.63 -10.96 9.12
N VAL A 26 -4.24 -9.78 8.93
CA VAL A 26 -4.84 -8.95 9.98
C VAL A 26 -5.97 -9.71 10.68
N ALA A 27 -6.87 -10.35 9.94
CA ALA A 27 -8.00 -11.09 10.50
C ALA A 27 -7.54 -12.28 11.34
N LEU A 28 -6.53 -13.03 10.89
CA LEU A 28 -5.96 -14.16 11.63
C LEU A 28 -5.23 -13.69 12.88
N TYR A 29 -4.46 -12.60 12.80
CA TYR A 29 -3.71 -12.06 13.93
C TYR A 29 -4.64 -11.59 15.05
N TRP A 30 -5.67 -10.82 14.70
CA TRP A 30 -6.59 -10.20 15.64
C TRP A 30 -7.80 -11.08 16.01
N GLN A 31 -7.81 -12.35 15.61
CA GLN A 31 -8.87 -13.29 15.95
C GLN A 31 -9.15 -13.39 17.47
N PRO A 32 -8.15 -13.33 18.38
CA PRO A 32 -8.39 -13.29 19.83
C PRO A 32 -9.18 -12.06 20.31
N CYS A 33 -9.19 -10.97 19.52
CA CYS A 33 -9.84 -9.71 19.86
C CYS A 33 -11.19 -9.50 19.15
N ALA A 34 -11.72 -10.49 18.39
CA ALA A 34 -12.88 -10.34 17.49
C ALA A 34 -14.12 -9.65 18.10
N GLY A 35 -14.41 -9.86 19.39
CA GLY A 35 -15.54 -9.24 20.09
C GLY A 35 -15.25 -7.89 20.75
N GLN A 36 -14.01 -7.41 20.67
CA GLN A 36 -13.46 -6.35 21.54
C GLN A 36 -12.86 -5.17 20.75
N PHE A 37 -12.97 -5.19 19.41
CA PHE A 37 -12.38 -4.17 18.53
C PHE A 37 -12.86 -2.75 18.80
N LEU A 38 -14.13 -2.60 19.19
CA LEU A 38 -14.77 -1.29 19.35
C LEU A 38 -14.88 -0.86 20.82
N ASN A 39 -14.27 -1.60 21.75
CA ASN A 39 -14.30 -1.28 23.17
C ASN A 39 -13.69 0.10 23.42
N GLY A 40 -14.45 0.95 24.11
CA GLY A 40 -14.06 2.33 24.42
C GLY A 40 -13.89 3.21 23.19
N SER A 41 -14.37 2.78 22.02
CA SER A 41 -14.25 3.59 20.79
C SER A 41 -15.30 4.69 20.73
N VAL A 42 -14.99 5.78 20.02
CA VAL A 42 -15.99 6.83 19.71
C VAL A 42 -17.19 6.26 18.93
N VAL A 43 -16.96 5.23 18.10
CA VAL A 43 -18.00 4.56 17.30
C VAL A 43 -18.96 3.78 18.20
N ASN A 44 -18.48 3.25 19.32
CA ASN A 44 -19.29 2.60 20.36
C ASN A 44 -19.72 3.57 21.48
N GLY A 45 -19.59 4.88 21.28
CA GLY A 45 -19.93 5.88 22.29
C GLY A 45 -19.12 5.78 23.58
N TYR A 46 -17.84 5.40 23.47
CA TYR A 46 -16.92 5.19 24.60
C TYR A 46 -17.37 4.09 25.58
N ARG A 47 -18.24 3.18 25.14
CA ARG A 47 -18.69 2.06 25.96
C ARG A 47 -17.66 0.93 25.96
N ILE A 48 -17.42 0.38 27.15
CA ILE A 48 -16.68 -0.85 27.36
C ILE A 48 -17.70 -1.94 27.68
N ASP A 49 -18.13 -2.68 26.65
CA ASP A 49 -19.15 -3.72 26.84
C ASP A 49 -18.54 -5.02 27.40
N GLN A 50 -17.23 -5.25 27.21
CA GLN A 50 -16.49 -6.41 27.73
C GLN A 50 -15.04 -6.04 28.07
N GLU A 51 -14.48 -6.61 29.14
CA GLU A 51 -13.04 -6.50 29.42
C GLU A 51 -12.20 -7.29 28.40
N PHE A 52 -11.01 -6.80 28.05
CA PHE A 52 -10.12 -7.51 27.14
C PHE A 52 -9.71 -8.88 27.68
N THR A 53 -9.82 -9.91 26.85
CA THR A 53 -9.34 -11.25 27.25
C THR A 53 -7.81 -11.24 27.35
N GLY A 54 -7.25 -12.11 28.20
CA GLY A 54 -5.78 -12.24 28.29
C GLY A 54 -5.11 -12.59 26.96
N ALA A 55 -5.79 -13.34 26.08
CA ALA A 55 -5.30 -13.64 24.75
C ALA A 55 -5.31 -12.42 23.82
N CYS A 56 -6.30 -11.53 23.96
CA CYS A 56 -6.32 -10.27 23.21
C CYS A 56 -5.22 -9.32 23.70
N LEU A 57 -5.02 -9.20 25.01
CA LEU A 57 -3.93 -8.39 25.58
C LEU A 57 -2.56 -8.86 25.07
N ALA A 58 -2.30 -10.18 25.08
CA ALA A 58 -1.07 -10.73 24.53
C ALA A 58 -0.89 -10.46 23.02
N ALA A 59 -1.98 -10.35 22.25
CA ALA A 59 -1.93 -9.96 20.84
C ALA A 59 -1.69 -8.44 20.68
N MET A 60 -2.14 -7.61 21.60
CA MET A 60 -1.83 -6.18 21.58
C MET A 60 -0.35 -5.90 21.85
N ASP A 61 0.25 -6.65 22.79
CA ASP A 61 1.69 -6.57 23.13
C ASP A 61 2.61 -6.95 21.95
N GLY A 62 2.18 -7.91 21.14
CA GLY A 62 2.99 -8.54 20.09
C GLY A 62 2.66 -8.11 18.66
N ALA A 63 1.91 -7.03 18.48
CA ALA A 63 1.29 -6.70 17.20
C ALA A 63 2.30 -6.51 16.04
N PRO A 64 1.95 -6.92 14.81
CA PRO A 64 2.80 -6.72 13.64
C PRO A 64 2.97 -5.24 13.32
N VAL A 65 4.16 -4.89 12.83
CA VAL A 65 4.45 -3.56 12.32
C VAL A 65 4.20 -3.56 10.81
N ALA A 66 3.19 -2.83 10.35
CA ALA A 66 2.93 -2.64 8.92
C ALA A 66 2.72 -3.95 8.12
N LEU A 67 1.90 -4.85 8.66
CA LEU A 67 1.67 -6.23 8.18
C LEU A 67 2.89 -7.15 8.29
N LEU A 68 4.07 -6.65 8.66
CA LEU A 68 5.27 -7.46 8.82
C LEU A 68 5.38 -7.97 10.25
N SER A 69 5.69 -9.25 10.37
CA SER A 69 6.05 -9.89 11.62
C SER A 69 7.14 -10.91 11.44
N THR A 70 7.90 -11.12 12.51
CA THR A 70 8.86 -12.20 12.61
C THR A 70 8.16 -13.53 12.87
N GLY A 71 8.86 -14.60 12.51
CA GLY A 71 8.45 -15.98 12.77
C GLY A 71 7.69 -16.65 11.62
N PRO A 72 7.55 -17.98 11.66
CA PRO A 72 7.00 -18.78 10.56
C PRO A 72 5.47 -18.92 10.62
N SER A 73 4.77 -18.07 11.38
CA SER A 73 3.32 -18.18 11.49
C SER A 73 2.63 -17.88 10.16
N LEU A 74 1.48 -18.50 9.92
CA LEU A 74 0.73 -18.30 8.68
C LEU A 74 0.41 -16.82 8.43
N TRP A 75 -0.03 -16.10 9.46
CA TRP A 75 -0.34 -14.67 9.35
C TRP A 75 0.90 -13.82 9.05
N ALA A 76 2.09 -14.17 9.57
CA ALA A 76 3.33 -13.48 9.24
C ALA A 76 3.74 -13.72 7.78
N LEU A 77 3.61 -14.95 7.28
CA LEU A 77 3.87 -15.28 5.88
C LEU A 77 2.91 -14.56 4.92
N LEU A 78 1.62 -14.49 5.27
CA LEU A 78 0.62 -13.75 4.51
C LEU A 78 0.93 -12.25 4.49
N GLY A 79 1.33 -11.68 5.62
CA GLY A 79 1.72 -10.28 5.75
C GLY A 79 2.98 -9.95 4.93
N ALA A 80 4.02 -10.78 5.02
CA ALA A 80 5.22 -10.67 4.19
C ALA A 80 4.90 -10.78 2.69
N GLY A 81 4.04 -11.72 2.31
CA GLY A 81 3.55 -11.87 0.95
C GLY A 81 2.79 -10.63 0.46
N ALA A 82 1.91 -10.08 1.29
CA ALA A 82 1.20 -8.83 0.99
C ALA A 82 2.18 -7.69 0.72
N THR A 83 3.14 -7.48 1.61
CA THR A 83 4.15 -6.41 1.48
C THR A 83 5.06 -6.60 0.26
N ALA A 84 5.43 -7.83 -0.08
CA ALA A 84 6.18 -8.12 -1.30
C ALA A 84 5.35 -7.79 -2.55
N LEU A 85 4.05 -8.13 -2.58
CA LEU A 85 3.16 -7.78 -3.68
C LEU A 85 3.00 -6.26 -3.85
N LEU A 86 2.95 -5.50 -2.75
CA LEU A 86 2.93 -4.02 -2.78
C LEU A 86 4.17 -3.46 -3.47
N ALA A 87 5.36 -3.93 -3.09
CA ALA A 87 6.60 -3.52 -3.73
C ALA A 87 6.63 -3.87 -5.22
N LEU A 88 6.21 -5.09 -5.58
CA LEU A 88 6.14 -5.54 -6.97
C LEU A 88 5.11 -4.73 -7.79
N ALA A 89 4.00 -4.30 -7.17
CA ALA A 89 3.00 -3.46 -7.82
C ALA A 89 3.56 -2.11 -8.27
N TRP A 90 4.55 -1.58 -7.57
CA TRP A 90 5.29 -0.40 -8.01
C TRP A 90 6.36 -0.73 -9.06
N LEU A 91 7.17 -1.75 -8.79
CA LEU A 91 8.30 -2.12 -9.68
C LEU A 91 7.84 -2.49 -11.09
N VAL A 92 6.66 -3.10 -11.24
CA VAL A 92 6.08 -3.42 -12.56
C VAL A 92 5.72 -2.18 -13.37
N LEU A 93 5.54 -1.01 -12.72
CA LEU A 93 5.24 0.25 -13.40
C LEU A 93 6.50 1.01 -13.83
N VAL A 94 7.66 0.78 -13.20
CA VAL A 94 8.91 1.46 -13.53
C VAL A 94 9.25 1.39 -15.03
N PRO A 95 9.10 0.24 -15.73
CA PRO A 95 9.35 0.15 -17.17
C PRO A 95 8.42 1.01 -18.04
N THR A 96 7.28 1.46 -17.53
CA THR A 96 6.36 2.34 -18.27
C THR A 96 6.84 3.78 -18.34
N MET A 97 7.85 4.14 -17.54
CA MET A 97 8.38 5.49 -17.44
C MET A 97 9.55 5.66 -18.42
N THR A 98 9.46 6.69 -19.29
CA THR A 98 10.52 7.01 -20.25
C THR A 98 11.64 7.79 -19.57
N LEU A 99 12.45 7.08 -18.78
CA LEU A 99 13.52 7.66 -17.95
C LEU A 99 14.91 7.11 -18.36
N PRO A 100 15.99 7.89 -18.16
CA PRO A 100 17.36 7.38 -18.16
C PRO A 100 17.57 6.29 -17.11
N ARG A 101 18.57 5.42 -17.30
CA ARG A 101 18.83 4.27 -16.40
C ARG A 101 19.04 4.67 -14.94
N ALA A 102 19.81 5.73 -14.67
CA ALA A 102 20.06 6.21 -13.33
C ALA A 102 18.78 6.70 -12.63
N SER A 103 17.95 7.48 -13.34
CA SER A 103 16.65 7.93 -12.81
C SER A 103 15.69 6.78 -12.55
N ARG A 104 15.72 5.71 -13.36
CA ARG A 104 14.92 4.49 -13.09
C ARG A 104 15.32 3.81 -11.78
N LEU A 105 16.61 3.79 -11.45
CA LEU A 105 17.06 3.23 -10.17
C LEU A 105 16.53 4.06 -9.00
N GLY A 106 16.61 5.39 -9.08
CA GLY A 106 16.05 6.28 -8.06
C GLY A 106 14.54 6.08 -7.87
N VAL A 107 13.81 5.88 -8.97
CA VAL A 107 12.36 5.63 -8.94
C VAL A 107 12.02 4.20 -8.49
N ALA A 108 12.86 3.20 -8.74
CA ALA A 108 12.68 1.84 -8.26
C ALA A 108 13.00 1.66 -6.77
N LEU A 109 13.81 2.56 -6.20
CA LEU A 109 14.33 2.48 -4.84
C LEU A 109 13.26 2.20 -3.77
N PRO A 110 12.08 2.85 -3.75
CA PRO A 110 11.05 2.56 -2.75
C PRO A 110 10.63 1.09 -2.72
N GLY A 111 10.34 0.51 -3.89
CA GLY A 111 9.98 -0.91 -3.99
C GLY A 111 11.12 -1.83 -3.57
N LEU A 112 12.37 -1.49 -3.91
CA LEU A 112 13.54 -2.29 -3.51
C LEU A 112 13.76 -2.26 -1.99
N LEU A 113 13.58 -1.10 -1.35
CA LEU A 113 13.69 -0.98 0.10
C LEU A 113 12.58 -1.75 0.83
N VAL A 114 11.35 -1.74 0.31
CA VAL A 114 10.26 -2.56 0.86
C VAL A 114 10.55 -4.06 0.72
N LEU A 115 11.10 -4.52 -0.42
CA LEU A 115 11.55 -5.92 -0.54
C LEU A 115 12.69 -6.26 0.44
N ALA A 116 13.60 -5.33 0.69
CA ALA A 116 14.64 -5.51 1.69
C ALA A 116 14.06 -5.66 3.11
N GLN A 117 13.00 -4.91 3.46
CA GLN A 117 12.30 -5.10 4.74
C GLN A 117 11.73 -6.51 4.87
N VAL A 118 11.06 -7.01 3.82
CA VAL A 118 10.52 -8.39 3.80
C VAL A 118 11.63 -9.41 4.04
N ALA A 119 12.78 -9.26 3.35
CA ALA A 119 13.92 -10.15 3.52
C ALA A 119 14.50 -10.09 4.94
N VAL A 120 14.65 -8.89 5.52
CA VAL A 120 15.17 -8.70 6.88
C VAL A 120 14.27 -9.36 7.92
N VAL A 121 12.97 -9.11 7.85
CA VAL A 121 11.99 -9.66 8.80
C VAL A 121 11.90 -11.19 8.69
N SER A 122 12.08 -11.74 7.48
CA SER A 122 12.08 -13.18 7.24
C SER A 122 13.34 -13.90 7.72
N GLY A 123 14.46 -13.18 7.88
CA GLY A 123 15.78 -13.79 8.09
C GLY A 123 16.39 -13.66 9.48
N ALA A 124 16.06 -12.62 10.27
CA ALA A 124 16.92 -12.25 11.41
C ALA A 124 16.23 -11.69 12.67
N GLY A 125 14.91 -11.86 12.84
CA GLY A 125 14.16 -11.12 13.90
C GLY A 125 13.96 -9.66 13.50
N PHE A 126 13.33 -8.81 14.34
CA PHE A 126 13.15 -7.37 14.08
C PHE A 126 14.40 -6.60 14.55
N PRO A 127 15.36 -6.23 13.68
CA PRO A 127 16.58 -5.55 14.10
C PRO A 127 16.38 -4.03 13.93
N ALA A 128 17.28 -3.22 14.50
CA ALA A 128 17.39 -1.78 14.19
C ALA A 128 17.42 -1.49 12.67
N ALA A 129 17.84 -2.46 11.87
CA ALA A 129 17.79 -2.43 10.41
C ALA A 129 16.38 -2.20 9.85
N PHE A 130 15.33 -2.77 10.45
CA PHE A 130 13.95 -2.55 10.00
C PHE A 130 13.56 -1.08 10.13
N THR A 131 13.82 -0.47 11.29
CA THR A 131 13.54 0.94 11.55
C THR A 131 14.25 1.86 10.55
N GLY A 132 15.53 1.59 10.28
CA GLY A 132 16.29 2.32 9.27
C GLY A 132 15.72 2.18 7.86
N LEU A 133 15.30 0.96 7.48
CA LEU A 133 14.66 0.72 6.19
C LEU A 133 13.28 1.37 6.09
N ALA A 134 12.45 1.33 7.14
CA ALA A 134 11.15 1.99 7.17
C ALA A 134 11.26 3.50 6.97
N PHE A 135 12.32 4.12 7.51
CA PHE A 135 12.59 5.53 7.29
C PHE A 135 13.13 5.79 5.88
N GLY A 136 14.03 4.92 5.40
CA GLY A 136 14.56 4.95 4.04
C GLY A 136 13.48 4.87 2.98
N VAL A 137 12.44 4.05 3.20
CA VAL A 137 11.27 3.97 2.32
C VAL A 137 10.60 5.33 2.16
N GLU A 138 10.34 6.05 3.25
CA GLU A 138 9.68 7.36 3.19
C GLU A 138 10.53 8.41 2.45
N LEU A 139 11.83 8.46 2.73
CA LEU A 139 12.75 9.34 2.00
C LEU A 139 12.81 9.00 0.51
N SER A 140 12.77 7.71 0.17
CA SER A 140 12.81 7.27 -1.21
C SER A 140 11.53 7.62 -1.99
N VAL A 141 10.36 7.72 -1.33
CA VAL A 141 9.12 8.21 -1.95
C VAL A 141 9.29 9.65 -2.43
N VAL A 142 9.80 10.51 -1.56
CA VAL A 142 10.05 11.93 -1.90
C VAL A 142 11.03 12.02 -3.07
N LEU A 143 12.14 11.26 -3.01
CA LEU A 143 13.10 11.19 -4.11
C LEU A 143 12.46 10.72 -5.42
N ALA A 144 11.67 9.64 -5.39
CA ALA A 144 11.02 9.10 -6.59
C ALA A 144 10.06 10.12 -7.22
N LEU A 145 9.27 10.84 -6.41
CA LEU A 145 8.37 11.90 -6.89
C LEU A 145 9.14 13.07 -7.51
N VAL A 146 10.24 13.50 -6.87
CA VAL A 146 11.12 14.56 -7.40
C VAL A 146 11.73 14.14 -8.73
N VAL A 147 12.25 12.90 -8.83
CA VAL A 147 12.84 12.37 -10.07
C VAL A 147 11.80 12.30 -11.19
N LEU A 148 10.57 11.85 -10.89
CA LEU A 148 9.47 11.84 -11.86
C LEU A 148 9.11 13.25 -12.33
N ALA A 149 8.97 14.20 -11.40
CA ALA A 149 8.63 15.59 -11.72
C ALA A 149 9.73 16.26 -12.57
N ALA A 150 11.00 16.07 -12.20
CA ALA A 150 12.16 16.57 -12.94
C ALA A 150 12.26 15.98 -14.35
N ALA A 151 11.81 14.74 -14.54
CA ALA A 151 11.71 14.11 -15.85
C ALA A 151 10.48 14.53 -16.66
N GLY A 152 9.71 15.51 -16.19
CA GLY A 152 8.55 16.07 -16.90
C GLY A 152 7.25 15.29 -16.69
N VAL A 153 7.19 14.31 -15.79
CA VAL A 153 5.94 13.64 -15.42
C VAL A 153 5.10 14.61 -14.57
N ARG A 154 3.93 15.00 -15.07
CA ARG A 154 3.09 16.04 -14.44
C ARG A 154 1.60 15.67 -14.42
N GLY A 155 0.83 16.41 -13.63
CA GLY A 155 -0.64 16.33 -13.58
C GLY A 155 -1.15 14.93 -13.28
N ALA A 156 -2.13 14.47 -14.07
CA ALA A 156 -2.78 13.18 -13.88
C ALA A 156 -1.81 11.98 -13.91
N ALA A 157 -0.72 12.04 -14.69
CA ALA A 157 0.25 10.96 -14.72
C ALA A 157 1.04 10.87 -13.41
N LEU A 158 1.52 12.01 -12.90
CA LEU A 158 2.22 12.07 -11.61
C LEU A 158 1.32 11.63 -10.46
N PHE A 159 0.08 12.09 -10.45
CA PHE A 159 -0.93 11.68 -9.46
C PHE A 159 -1.15 10.16 -9.43
N ARG A 160 -1.25 9.53 -10.61
CA ARG A 160 -1.45 8.08 -10.72
C ARG A 160 -0.26 7.27 -10.21
N TYR A 161 0.95 7.69 -10.55
CA TYR A 161 2.14 7.07 -9.99
C TYR A 161 2.21 7.30 -8.48
N GLY A 162 1.89 8.50 -8.01
CA GLY A 162 1.86 8.85 -6.59
C GLY A 162 0.94 7.94 -5.77
N ILE A 163 -0.28 7.67 -6.26
CA ILE A 163 -1.22 6.76 -5.58
C ILE A 163 -0.64 5.36 -5.41
N VAL A 164 -0.13 4.76 -6.50
CA VAL A 164 0.44 3.40 -6.44
C VAL A 164 1.70 3.39 -5.58
N LEU A 165 2.52 4.44 -5.67
CA LEU A 165 3.72 4.57 -4.85
C LEU A 165 3.39 4.63 -3.36
N LEU A 166 2.40 5.44 -2.94
CA LEU A 166 1.94 5.50 -1.56
C LEU A 166 1.49 4.14 -1.04
N ALA A 167 0.67 3.42 -1.83
CA ALA A 167 0.26 2.07 -1.45
C ALA A 167 1.44 1.08 -1.40
N ALA A 168 2.39 1.18 -2.33
CA ALA A 168 3.58 0.33 -2.38
C ALA A 168 4.49 0.52 -1.15
N THR A 169 4.42 1.70 -0.52
CA THR A 169 5.20 2.06 0.67
C THR A 169 4.38 2.04 1.95
N ALA A 170 3.29 1.28 1.99
CA ALA A 170 2.44 1.15 3.19
C ALA A 170 3.19 0.59 4.42
N SER A 171 4.39 0.01 4.24
CA SER A 171 5.27 -0.42 5.31
C SER A 171 6.23 0.65 5.84
N GLY A 172 6.16 1.88 5.32
CA GLY A 172 6.93 3.02 5.80
C GLY A 172 6.41 3.61 7.11
N TRP A 173 7.26 4.38 7.79
CA TRP A 173 6.97 4.96 9.10
C TRP A 173 5.72 5.84 9.16
N PHE A 174 5.45 6.64 8.13
CA PHE A 174 4.27 7.52 8.13
C PHE A 174 2.98 6.70 8.05
N HIS A 175 2.97 5.62 7.29
CA HIS A 175 1.82 4.73 7.16
C HIS A 175 1.56 3.93 8.43
N ILE A 176 2.63 3.47 9.10
CA ILE A 176 2.55 2.84 10.42
C ILE A 176 1.93 3.80 11.43
N LEU A 177 2.42 5.04 11.49
CA LEU A 177 1.92 6.05 12.41
C LEU A 177 0.45 6.40 12.14
N LEU A 178 0.06 6.58 10.87
CA LEU A 178 -1.34 6.84 10.50
C LEU A 178 -2.24 5.64 10.82
N GLY A 179 -1.76 4.42 10.59
CA GLY A 179 -2.48 3.20 10.96
C GLY A 179 -2.70 3.10 12.46
N TYR A 180 -1.69 3.44 13.26
CA TYR A 180 -1.77 3.49 14.72
C TYR A 180 -2.75 4.57 15.19
N ILE A 181 -2.63 5.81 14.71
CA ILE A 181 -3.54 6.92 15.06
C ILE A 181 -4.98 6.55 14.69
N GLY A 182 -5.19 5.97 13.51
CA GLY A 182 -6.53 5.56 13.10
C GLY A 182 -7.09 4.43 13.97
N ALA A 183 -6.25 3.49 14.41
CA ALA A 183 -6.65 2.43 15.32
C ALA A 183 -6.97 2.94 16.73
N THR A 184 -6.25 3.95 17.25
CA THR A 184 -6.55 4.57 18.55
C THR A 184 -7.81 5.42 18.53
N MET A 185 -8.25 5.92 17.37
CA MET A 185 -9.59 6.52 17.24
C MET A 185 -10.71 5.47 17.33
N LEU A 186 -10.39 4.20 17.04
CA LEU A 186 -11.33 3.08 17.05
C LEU A 186 -11.26 2.23 18.33
N SER A 187 -10.38 2.55 19.28
CA SER A 187 -10.28 1.84 20.56
C SER A 187 -9.56 2.70 21.60
N GLU A 188 -10.08 2.73 22.83
CA GLU A 188 -9.43 3.38 23.97
C GLU A 188 -8.15 2.66 24.43
N ALA A 189 -7.91 1.44 23.94
CA ALA A 189 -6.73 0.65 24.25
C ALA A 189 -5.49 1.16 23.50
N ASN A 190 -5.06 2.38 23.83
CA ASN A 190 -3.97 3.11 23.21
C ASN A 190 -2.60 2.90 23.86
N TRP A 191 -2.57 2.14 24.95
CA TRP A 191 -1.36 1.87 25.73
C TRP A 191 -0.42 0.87 25.04
N ASP A 192 -0.94 0.08 24.08
CA ASP A 192 -0.21 -0.78 23.15
C ASP A 192 -0.74 -0.60 21.72
N SER A 193 -0.63 -1.63 20.87
CA SER A 193 -1.23 -1.64 19.53
C SER A 193 -2.72 -1.94 19.63
N PRO A 194 -3.60 -0.99 19.22
CA PRO A 194 -5.04 -1.21 19.33
C PRO A 194 -5.49 -2.35 18.41
N PRO A 195 -6.52 -3.13 18.81
CA PRO A 195 -7.09 -4.16 17.97
C PRO A 195 -7.47 -3.65 16.58
N GLY A 196 -7.08 -4.40 15.55
CA GLY A 196 -7.34 -4.02 14.16
C GLY A 196 -6.31 -3.09 13.54
N THR A 197 -5.22 -2.79 14.23
CA THR A 197 -4.04 -2.18 13.60
C THR A 197 -3.66 -2.94 12.32
N GLY A 198 -3.46 -2.19 11.23
CA GLY A 198 -3.25 -2.71 9.88
C GLY A 198 -4.51 -2.75 9.01
N GLY A 199 -5.72 -2.76 9.58
CA GLY A 199 -6.98 -2.79 8.83
C GLY A 199 -7.18 -1.58 7.91
N LEU A 200 -6.81 -0.37 8.37
CA LEU A 200 -6.87 0.83 7.55
C LEU A 200 -5.92 0.79 6.35
N ALA A 201 -4.72 0.23 6.53
CA ALA A 201 -3.76 0.06 5.44
C ALA A 201 -4.33 -0.90 4.38
N VAL A 202 -4.91 -2.04 4.80
CA VAL A 202 -5.58 -2.99 3.90
C VAL A 202 -6.69 -2.32 3.10
N LEU A 203 -7.54 -1.53 3.77
CA LEU A 203 -8.61 -0.78 3.09
C LEU A 203 -8.05 0.22 2.08
N ALA A 204 -7.03 1.00 2.46
CA ALA A 204 -6.40 1.97 1.57
C ALA A 204 -5.76 1.30 0.34
N ILE A 205 -5.12 0.13 0.51
CA ILE A 205 -4.56 -0.66 -0.59
C ILE A 205 -5.68 -1.15 -1.52
N ALA A 206 -6.79 -1.67 -0.98
CA ALA A 206 -7.93 -2.11 -1.78
C ALA A 206 -8.54 -0.96 -2.60
N LEU A 207 -8.73 0.21 -1.98
CA LEU A 207 -9.21 1.42 -2.66
C LEU A 207 -8.23 1.88 -3.75
N THR A 208 -6.93 1.78 -3.49
CA THR A 208 -5.86 2.10 -4.46
C THR A 208 -5.90 1.15 -5.67
N ALA A 209 -6.14 -0.15 -5.46
CA ALA A 209 -6.32 -1.11 -6.54
C ALA A 209 -7.50 -0.73 -7.45
N VAL A 210 -8.66 -0.45 -6.84
CA VAL A 210 -9.88 -0.01 -7.56
C VAL A 210 -9.63 1.28 -8.33
N LEU A 211 -9.05 2.29 -7.67
CA LEU A 211 -8.76 3.59 -8.28
C LEU A 211 -7.80 3.45 -9.47
N THR A 212 -6.79 2.57 -9.35
CA THR A 212 -5.84 2.27 -10.44
C THR A 212 -6.56 1.72 -11.67
N VAL A 213 -7.51 0.79 -11.50
CA VAL A 213 -8.34 0.25 -12.59
C VAL A 213 -9.23 1.33 -13.20
N VAL A 214 -9.93 2.11 -12.38
CA VAL A 214 -10.84 3.17 -12.85
C VAL A 214 -10.09 4.21 -13.67
N LEU A 215 -8.92 4.67 -13.21
CA LEU A 215 -8.10 5.64 -13.93
C LEU A 215 -7.54 5.05 -15.23
N TRP A 216 -7.19 3.76 -15.25
CA TRP A 216 -6.79 3.06 -16.48
C TRP A 216 -7.93 2.95 -17.51
N GLN A 217 -9.17 2.73 -17.06
CA GLN A 217 -10.33 2.69 -17.95
C GLN A 217 -10.63 4.08 -18.55
N ARG A 218 -10.60 5.13 -17.73
CA ARG A 218 -10.87 6.52 -18.15
C ARG A 218 -9.93 6.99 -19.25
N ASP A 219 -8.64 6.71 -19.11
CA ASP A 219 -7.61 6.98 -20.14
C ASP A 219 -7.91 6.36 -21.51
N GLY A 220 -8.63 5.24 -21.53
CA GLY A 220 -9.06 4.62 -22.76
C GLY A 220 -10.16 5.36 -23.47
N ARG A 221 -11.17 5.78 -22.70
CA ARG A 221 -12.36 6.42 -23.25
C ARG A 221 -12.02 7.77 -23.86
N THR A 222 -11.17 8.56 -23.19
CA THR A 222 -10.72 9.87 -23.69
C THR A 222 -9.96 9.75 -25.01
N ARG A 223 -9.17 8.69 -25.19
CA ARG A 223 -8.48 8.43 -26.47
C ARG A 223 -9.42 8.01 -27.58
N SER A 224 -10.35 7.09 -27.31
CA SER A 224 -11.33 6.66 -28.32
C SER A 224 -12.20 7.81 -28.82
N ALA A 225 -12.51 8.78 -27.95
CA ALA A 225 -13.28 9.97 -28.32
C ALA A 225 -12.46 11.03 -29.10
N ALA A 226 -11.13 11.01 -29.00
CA ALA A 226 -10.25 11.99 -29.64
C ALA A 226 -9.81 11.61 -31.07
N VAL A 227 -10.08 10.38 -31.51
CA VAL A 227 -9.88 9.99 -32.91
C VAL A 227 -11.05 10.56 -33.70
N PRO A 228 -10.83 11.52 -34.63
CA PRO A 228 -11.91 12.04 -35.46
C PRO A 228 -12.55 10.88 -36.21
N GLY A 229 -13.88 10.80 -36.20
CA GLY A 229 -14.59 9.81 -37.00
C GLY A 229 -14.26 9.96 -38.49
N PRO A 230 -14.34 8.88 -39.28
CA PRO A 230 -14.01 8.90 -40.71
C PRO A 230 -14.78 9.98 -41.49
N GLU A 231 -15.99 10.34 -41.05
CA GLU A 231 -16.79 11.43 -41.64
C GLU A 231 -16.11 12.81 -41.58
N LEU A 232 -15.34 13.11 -40.53
CA LEU A 232 -14.64 14.39 -40.43
C LEU A 232 -13.36 14.40 -41.28
N ALA A 233 -12.76 13.23 -41.50
CA ALA A 233 -11.61 13.09 -42.39
C ALA A 233 -12.02 13.29 -43.86
N ASP A 234 -13.19 12.78 -44.27
CA ASP A 234 -13.75 12.97 -45.61
C ASP A 234 -14.21 14.41 -45.85
N ALA A 235 -14.68 15.12 -44.82
CA ALA A 235 -15.07 16.52 -44.90
C ALA A 235 -13.88 17.49 -45.06
N LEU A 236 -12.69 17.10 -44.59
CA LEU A 236 -11.46 17.90 -44.73
C LEU A 236 -10.72 17.66 -46.05
N GLN A 237 -11.18 16.72 -46.87
CA GLN A 237 -10.62 16.43 -48.20
C GLN A 237 -11.41 17.06 -49.36
N ARG A 238 -12.50 17.78 -49.08
CA ARG A 238 -13.30 18.54 -50.06
C ARG A 238 -13.09 20.03 -49.88
#